data_AF-A0A5C7RUR7-F1
#
_entry.id   AF-A0A5C7RUR7-F1
#
_cell.length_a   1.000
_cell.length_b   1.000
_cell.length_c   1.000
_cell.angle_alpha   90.00
_cell.angle_beta   90.00
_cell.angle_gamma   90.00
#
_symmetry.space_group_name_H-M   'P 1'
#
loop_
_entity.id
_entity.type
_entity.pdbx_description
1 polymer ?
#
loop_
_entity_poly.entity_id
_entity_poly.type
_entity_poly.pdbx_seq_one_letter_code
_entity_poly.pdbx_strand_id
1 'polypeptide(L)'
;MRGLFYLVILFSITLLSACVDNGNVLNIADISSRPIATVYKINTAAINYAPIECRHQPATNAEVMIRIYNGSLVDLVSIEEGMLKRDDTYWLHVYPPLSHRPSCYIDVRYLVPYA
;
A
#
# COMPACT_ATOMS: atom_id res chain seq x y z
N MET A 1 -31.51 -41.16 -31.27
CA MET A 1 -31.10 -40.52 -30.00
C MET A 1 -29.76 -39.77 -30.05
N ARG A 2 -29.14 -39.53 -31.23
CA ARG A 2 -27.89 -38.74 -31.34
C ARG A 2 -28.13 -37.25 -31.59
N GLY A 3 -29.18 -36.87 -32.34
CA GLY A 3 -29.48 -35.46 -32.66
C GLY A 3 -29.92 -34.62 -31.45
N LEU A 4 -30.58 -35.23 -30.46
CA LEU A 4 -31.03 -34.52 -29.25
C LEU A 4 -29.84 -34.06 -28.38
N PHE A 5 -28.74 -34.83 -28.39
CA PHE A 5 -27.53 -34.53 -27.62
C PHE A 5 -26.80 -33.30 -28.15
N TYR A 6 -26.71 -33.15 -29.47
CA TYR A 6 -26.06 -31.98 -30.09
C TYR A 6 -26.85 -30.69 -29.86
N LEU A 7 -28.18 -30.78 -29.79
CA LEU A 7 -29.05 -29.63 -29.55
C LEU A 7 -28.91 -29.09 -28.11
N VAL A 8 -28.74 -29.98 -27.12
CA VAL A 8 -28.45 -29.62 -25.72
C VAL A 8 -27.06 -29.00 -25.56
N ILE A 9 -26.06 -29.50 -26.28
CA ILE A 9 -24.70 -28.94 -26.25
C ILE A 9 -24.71 -27.53 -26.84
N LEU A 10 -25.35 -27.32 -28.00
CA LEU A 10 -25.46 -25.99 -28.63
C LEU A 10 -26.21 -24.97 -27.75
N PHE A 11 -27.25 -25.39 -27.04
CA PHE A 11 -27.99 -24.52 -26.12
C PHE A 11 -27.17 -24.11 -24.89
N SER A 12 -26.29 -25.00 -24.41
CA SER A 12 -25.41 -24.72 -23.27
C SER A 12 -24.34 -23.67 -23.59
N ILE A 13 -23.84 -23.61 -24.83
CA ILE A 13 -22.81 -22.64 -25.25
C ILE A 13 -23.38 -21.21 -25.31
N THR A 14 -24.65 -21.07 -25.70
CA THR A 14 -25.31 -19.74 -25.78
C THR A 14 -25.61 -19.12 -24.42
N LEU A 15 -25.65 -19.90 -23.34
CA LEU A 15 -25.85 -19.38 -21.99
C LEU A 15 -24.54 -18.86 -21.34
N LEU A 16 -23.36 -19.25 -21.84
CA LEU A 16 -22.08 -18.78 -21.31
C LEU A 16 -21.63 -17.43 -21.88
N SER A 17 -22.26 -16.92 -22.95
CA SER A 17 -21.89 -15.64 -23.57
C SER A 17 -22.59 -14.42 -22.96
N ALA A 18 -23.29 -14.56 -21.84
CA ALA A 18 -23.99 -13.47 -21.15
C ALA A 18 -23.30 -13.06 -19.84
N CYS A 19 -21.97 -13.00 -19.82
CA CYS A 19 -21.29 -12.01 -18.97
C CYS A 19 -21.15 -10.72 -19.77
N VAL A 20 -22.27 -10.05 -20.01
CA VAL A 20 -22.22 -8.62 -20.34
C VAL A 20 -21.86 -7.96 -19.03
N ASP A 21 -20.57 -7.71 -18.83
CA ASP A 21 -20.08 -6.79 -17.82
C ASP A 21 -20.68 -5.43 -18.21
N ASN A 22 -21.86 -5.14 -17.65
CA ASN A 22 -22.50 -3.85 -17.74
C ASN A 22 -21.48 -2.89 -17.18
N GLY A 23 -20.78 -2.21 -18.09
CA GLY A 23 -19.65 -1.34 -17.83
C GLY A 23 -19.99 -0.31 -16.76
N ASN A 24 -19.92 -0.74 -15.51
CA ASN A 24 -19.54 0.11 -14.42
C ASN A 24 -18.05 0.24 -14.66
N VAL A 25 -17.71 1.14 -15.58
CA VAL A 25 -16.38 1.71 -15.68
C VAL A 25 -16.15 2.21 -14.27
N LEU A 26 -15.46 1.39 -13.46
CA LEU A 26 -14.90 1.83 -12.22
C LEU A 26 -14.18 3.08 -12.64
N ASN A 27 -14.68 4.22 -12.18
CA ASN A 27 -14.00 5.48 -12.29
C ASN A 27 -12.75 5.28 -11.42
N ILE A 28 -11.77 4.56 -11.98
CA ILE A 28 -10.42 4.48 -11.47
C ILE A 28 -9.98 5.91 -11.65
N ALA A 29 -10.23 6.72 -10.62
CA ALA A 29 -9.75 8.08 -10.54
C ALA A 29 -8.30 8.02 -11.01
N ASP A 30 -7.98 8.81 -12.04
CA ASP A 30 -6.66 8.79 -12.66
C ASP A 30 -5.60 9.00 -11.57
N ILE A 31 -5.00 7.91 -11.10
CA ILE A 31 -4.04 7.92 -10.00
C ILE A 31 -2.73 8.54 -10.49
N SER A 32 -2.52 8.63 -11.81
CA SER A 32 -1.31 9.21 -12.41
C SER A 32 -1.19 10.71 -12.12
N SER A 33 -2.30 11.41 -11.85
CA SER A 33 -2.28 12.85 -11.57
C SER A 33 -2.12 13.17 -10.08
N ARG A 34 -2.10 12.17 -9.19
CA ARG A 34 -1.91 12.37 -7.75
C ARG A 34 -0.47 12.00 -7.43
N PRO A 35 0.36 12.92 -6.89
CA PRO A 35 1.71 12.55 -6.49
C PRO A 35 1.64 11.51 -5.37
N ILE A 36 1.81 10.23 -5.72
CA ILE A 36 2.14 9.16 -4.78
C ILE A 36 3.63 9.30 -4.57
N ALA A 37 4.01 10.06 -3.55
CA ALA A 37 5.43 10.23 -3.25
C ALA A 37 6.02 8.87 -2.86
N THR A 38 7.04 8.43 -3.59
CA THR A 38 7.90 7.32 -3.17
C THR A 38 8.78 7.72 -1.99
N VAL A 39 8.95 9.03 -1.78
CA VAL A 39 9.77 9.61 -0.71
C VAL A 39 8.87 10.34 0.28
N TYR A 40 9.08 10.09 1.56
CA TYR A 40 8.41 10.81 2.63
C TYR A 40 9.45 11.57 3.46
N LYS A 41 9.06 12.75 3.91
CA LYS A 41 9.80 13.53 4.89
C LYS A 41 9.23 13.28 6.28
N ILE A 42 10.11 13.02 7.24
CA ILE A 42 9.73 12.91 8.64
C ILE A 42 9.32 14.28 9.18
N ASN A 43 8.13 14.37 9.75
CA ASN A 43 7.62 15.55 10.45
C ASN A 43 7.20 15.17 11.88
N THR A 44 7.97 15.64 12.86
CA THR A 44 7.73 15.35 14.27
C THR A 44 7.34 16.60 15.06
N ALA A 45 6.79 17.61 14.39
CA ALA A 45 6.28 18.82 15.04
C ALA A 45 5.25 18.52 16.14
N ALA A 46 4.40 17.51 15.94
CA ALA A 46 3.39 17.07 16.91
C ALA A 46 3.99 16.52 18.23
N ILE A 47 5.26 16.12 18.22
CA ILE A 47 5.98 15.58 19.37
C ILE A 47 7.20 16.44 19.72
N ASN A 48 7.12 17.75 19.49
CA ASN A 48 8.15 18.73 19.82
C ASN A 48 9.54 18.36 19.24
N TYR A 49 9.56 17.94 17.97
CA TYR A 49 10.77 17.59 17.23
C TYR A 49 11.56 16.40 17.81
N ALA A 50 10.96 15.60 18.71
CA ALA A 50 11.56 14.38 19.19
C ALA A 50 11.80 13.38 18.03
N PRO A 51 12.85 12.54 18.12
CA PRO A 51 13.08 11.49 17.14
C PRO A 51 12.02 10.38 17.25
N ILE A 52 11.67 9.79 16.13
CA ILE A 52 10.73 8.66 16.05
C ILE A 52 11.46 7.35 15.85
N GLU A 53 10.83 6.27 16.30
CA GLU A 53 11.40 4.93 16.25
C GLU A 53 10.91 4.19 15.00
N CYS A 54 11.85 3.75 14.17
CA CYS A 54 11.59 2.83 13.08
C CYS A 54 11.85 1.41 13.56
N ARG A 55 10.89 0.51 13.36
CA ARG A 55 10.83 -0.80 14.01
C ARG A 55 10.95 -1.95 13.02
N HIS A 56 11.43 -3.09 13.49
CA HIS A 56 11.52 -4.30 12.65
C HIS A 56 10.15 -4.86 12.24
N GLN A 57 9.09 -4.56 13.00
CA GLN A 57 7.73 -5.02 12.75
C GLN A 57 6.74 -3.86 13.01
N PRO A 58 5.57 -3.87 12.36
CA PRO A 58 4.56 -2.82 12.51
C PRO A 58 3.77 -3.00 13.82
N ALA A 59 4.44 -2.92 14.97
CA ALA A 59 3.84 -3.02 16.30
C ALA A 59 4.54 -2.06 17.26
N THR A 60 3.80 -1.44 18.18
CA THR A 60 4.33 -0.40 19.09
C THR A 60 5.37 -0.95 20.07
N ASN A 61 5.31 -2.24 20.39
CA ASN A 61 6.24 -2.95 21.26
C ASN A 61 7.37 -3.69 20.52
N ALA A 62 7.43 -3.59 19.18
CA ALA A 62 8.47 -4.24 18.40
C ALA A 62 9.84 -3.60 18.63
N GLU A 63 10.90 -4.38 18.39
CA GLU A 63 12.27 -3.91 18.49
C GLU A 63 12.53 -2.67 17.62
N VAL A 64 13.19 -1.68 18.23
CA VAL A 64 13.58 -0.43 17.57
C VAL A 64 14.84 -0.69 16.76
N MET A 65 14.76 -0.53 15.46
CA MET A 65 15.89 -0.70 14.55
C MET A 65 16.75 0.56 14.49
N ILE A 66 16.10 1.73 14.34
CA ILE A 66 16.79 3.03 14.26
C ILE A 66 15.86 4.15 14.72
N ARG A 67 16.46 5.24 15.19
CA ARG A 67 15.75 6.50 15.44
C ARG A 67 15.94 7.46 14.28
N ILE A 68 14.83 8.01 13.78
CA ILE A 68 14.81 8.93 12.64
C ILE A 68 14.43 10.32 13.14
N TYR A 69 15.16 11.33 12.66
CA TYR A 69 15.01 12.71 13.10
C TYR A 69 14.11 13.52 12.18
N ASN A 70 13.53 14.59 12.71
CA ASN A 70 12.73 15.53 11.94
C ASN A 70 13.47 15.99 10.67
N GLY A 71 12.74 16.04 9.55
CA GLY A 71 13.25 16.45 8.25
C GLY A 71 14.05 15.39 7.48
N SER A 72 14.32 14.24 8.08
CA SER A 72 14.91 13.10 7.37
C SER A 72 14.00 12.64 6.24
N LEU A 73 14.60 12.19 5.13
CA LEU A 73 13.88 11.56 4.03
C LEU A 73 13.92 10.05 4.19
N VAL A 74 12.79 9.39 3.93
CA VAL A 74 12.65 7.94 3.91
C VAL A 74 11.97 7.52 2.61
N ASP A 75 12.45 6.44 2.00
CA ASP A 75 11.87 5.92 0.77
C ASP A 75 10.89 4.80 1.09
N LEU A 76 9.77 4.74 0.41
CA LEU A 76 8.82 3.63 0.51
C LEU A 76 9.43 2.37 -0.10
N VAL A 77 9.37 1.24 0.62
CA VAL A 77 9.93 -0.03 0.13
C VAL A 77 9.18 -0.54 -1.10
N SER A 78 7.84 -0.54 -1.03
CA SER A 78 6.97 -0.85 -2.15
C SER A 78 5.62 -0.18 -1.98
N ILE A 79 5.10 0.37 -3.07
CA ILE A 79 3.73 0.92 -3.12
C ILE A 79 2.70 -0.22 -2.97
N GLU A 80 3.04 -1.43 -3.41
CA GLU A 80 2.16 -2.60 -3.42
C GLU A 80 1.94 -3.19 -2.03
N GLU A 81 2.91 -3.04 -1.11
CA GLU A 81 2.79 -3.52 0.27
C GLU A 81 1.78 -2.70 1.09
N GLY A 82 1.48 -1.47 0.66
CA GLY A 82 0.45 -0.62 1.23
C GLY A 82 0.69 -0.20 2.68
N MET A 83 -0.34 0.39 3.28
CA MET A 83 -0.36 0.74 4.70
C MET A 83 -0.89 -0.42 5.53
N LEU A 84 -0.19 -0.76 6.61
CA LEU A 84 -0.62 -1.80 7.55
C LEU A 84 -1.27 -1.17 8.77
N LYS A 85 -2.48 -1.62 9.13
CA LYS A 85 -3.13 -1.21 10.38
C LYS A 85 -2.85 -2.25 11.47
N ARG A 86 -2.20 -1.84 12.57
CA ARG A 86 -1.99 -2.66 13.76
C ARG A 86 -1.94 -1.78 15.01
N ASP A 87 -2.55 -2.25 16.10
CA ASP A 87 -2.56 -1.54 17.39
C ASP A 87 -3.04 -0.09 17.28
N ASP A 88 -4.13 0.12 16.52
CA ASP A 88 -4.72 1.43 16.20
C ASP A 88 -3.76 2.42 15.50
N THR A 89 -2.63 1.92 15.01
CA THR A 89 -1.61 2.70 14.32
C THR A 89 -1.50 2.25 12.86
N TYR A 90 -1.24 3.19 11.97
CA TYR A 90 -0.96 2.89 10.57
C TYR A 90 0.55 2.91 10.35
N TRP A 91 1.06 1.86 9.73
CA TRP A 91 2.47 1.62 9.54
C TRP A 91 2.80 1.61 8.05
N LEU A 92 3.94 2.19 7.70
CA LEU A 92 4.52 2.16 6.36
C LEU A 92 5.88 1.46 6.41
N HIS A 93 6.16 0.63 5.42
CA HIS A 93 7.46 -0.01 5.27
C HIS A 93 8.40 0.90 4.47
N VAL A 94 9.50 1.32 5.08
CA VAL A 94 10.39 2.34 4.52
C VAL A 94 11.87 1.95 4.59
N TYR A 95 12.66 2.47 3.65
CA TYR A 95 14.10 2.56 3.71
C TYR A 95 14.51 3.88 4.38
N PRO A 96 15.21 3.84 5.53
CA PRO A 96 15.75 5.04 6.15
C PRO A 96 16.90 5.65 5.31
N PRO A 97 17.27 6.93 5.54
CA PRO A 97 18.18 7.69 4.67
C PRO A 97 19.59 7.12 4.52
N LEU A 98 19.95 6.13 5.33
CA LEU A 98 21.20 5.38 5.23
C LEU A 98 20.89 4.04 4.56
N SER A 99 20.96 3.99 3.23
CA SER A 99 20.63 2.84 2.36
C SER A 99 21.33 1.51 2.69
N HIS A 100 22.33 1.50 3.59
CA HIS A 100 22.96 0.27 4.10
C HIS A 100 22.18 -0.36 5.27
N ARG A 101 21.14 0.29 5.78
CA ARG A 101 20.28 -0.23 6.84
C ARG A 101 19.12 -1.02 6.23
N PRO A 102 18.69 -2.12 6.87
CA PRO A 102 17.51 -2.85 6.43
C PRO A 102 16.28 -1.92 6.47
N SER A 103 15.22 -2.31 5.77
CA SER A 103 13.96 -1.61 5.83
C SER A 103 13.29 -1.77 7.20
N CYS A 104 12.39 -0.85 7.54
CA CYS A 104 11.66 -0.85 8.80
C CYS A 104 10.28 -0.26 8.66
N TYR A 105 9.47 -0.44 9.71
CA TYR A 105 8.13 0.09 9.81
C TYR A 105 8.12 1.36 10.64
N ILE A 106 7.41 2.36 10.13
CA ILE A 106 7.26 3.66 10.77
C ILE A 106 5.80 4.07 10.82
N ASP A 107 5.43 4.81 11.85
CA ASP A 107 4.07 5.36 12.00
C ASP A 107 3.83 6.46 10.96
N VAL A 108 2.78 6.27 10.16
CA VAL A 108 2.39 7.15 9.05
C VAL A 108 2.07 8.57 9.53
N ARG A 109 1.66 8.75 10.79
CA ARG A 109 1.31 10.09 11.34
C ARG A 109 2.48 11.07 11.32
N TYR A 110 3.71 10.57 11.23
CA TYR A 110 4.92 11.40 11.15
C TYR A 110 5.47 11.50 9.73
N LEU A 111 4.78 10.96 8.72
CA LEU A 111 5.19 11.01 7.33
C LEU A 111 4.43 12.10 6.57
N VAL A 112 5.18 12.94 5.87
CA VAL A 112 4.62 13.92 4.93
C VAL A 112 5.17 13.61 3.55
N PRO A 113 4.33 13.52 2.51
CA PRO A 113 4.80 13.34 1.14
C PRO A 113 5.88 14.37 0.77
N TYR A 114 6.98 13.92 0.16
CA TYR A 114 8.07 14.76 -0.31
C TYR A 114 8.20 14.62 -1.83
N ALA A 115 8.16 15.75 -2.54
CA ALA A 115 8.19 15.83 -4.00
C ALA A 115 9.49 16.45 -4.50
#